data_AF-A0A532ERS0-F1
#
_entry.id   AF-A0A532ERS0-F1
#
_cell.length_a   1.000
_cell.length_b   1.000
_cell.length_c   1.000
_cell.angle_alpha   90.00
_cell.angle_beta   90.00
_cell.angle_gamma   90.00
#
_symmetry.space_group_name_H-M   'P 1'
#
loop_
_entity.id
_entity.type
_entity.pdbx_description
1 polymer ?
#
loop_
_entity_poly.entity_id
_entity_poly.type
_entity_poly.pdbx_seq_one_letter_code
_entity_poly.pdbx_strand_id
1 'polypeptide(L)'
;MKWDRSILAWGLFSVGVFLQSPAYAVTVTHLEVTRGAVNYDGPNQDALDRLLAQDGVMQMGRFQGVGELVPTINRSNETHALFTSGFSGAAAPSAVITDSVITVDLSSLFFSVNQGNAYRLWNIGTVVTGLYNPTSKEFALSWDRVFDENCQQGQASFFVNGLVHFDSDVQPVPVPAAAWLFGSGLAGIAALVRRRHRCLT
;
A
#
# COMPACT_ATOMS: atom_id res chain seq x y z
N MET A 1 -0.67 72.78 -1.59
CA MET A 1 -1.59 72.53 -0.45
C MET A 1 -3.00 72.48 -1.03
N LYS A 2 -3.53 71.32 -1.43
CA LYS A 2 -4.29 70.39 -0.58
C LYS A 2 -4.33 69.04 -1.32
N TRP A 3 -4.03 67.95 -0.63
CA TRP A 3 -4.18 66.57 -1.12
C TRP A 3 -5.66 66.20 -1.22
N ASP A 4 -6.03 65.41 -2.23
CA ASP A 4 -7.16 64.49 -2.10
C ASP A 4 -6.81 63.10 -2.66
N ARG A 5 -7.11 62.12 -1.81
CA ARG A 5 -6.83 60.69 -1.93
C ARG A 5 -8.02 60.06 -2.63
N SER A 6 -7.82 59.18 -3.61
CA SER A 6 -8.69 58.01 -3.83
C SER A 6 -8.01 57.01 -4.76
N ILE A 7 -7.53 55.95 -4.13
CA ILE A 7 -6.99 54.72 -4.72
C ILE A 7 -8.19 53.89 -5.18
N LEU A 8 -8.24 53.49 -6.45
CA LEU A 8 -9.13 52.42 -6.92
C LEU A 8 -8.27 51.30 -7.48
N ALA A 9 -7.88 50.41 -6.58
CA ALA A 9 -7.25 49.14 -6.88
C ALA A 9 -8.29 48.17 -7.45
N TRP A 10 -8.13 47.78 -8.72
CA TRP A 10 -8.82 46.62 -9.28
C TRP A 10 -7.84 45.44 -9.30
N GLY A 11 -7.71 44.77 -8.15
CA GLY A 11 -7.08 43.46 -8.07
C GLY A 11 -8.12 42.40 -8.41
N LEU A 12 -8.17 41.95 -9.66
CA LEU A 12 -8.89 40.73 -10.03
C LEU A 12 -8.08 39.53 -9.51
N PHE A 13 -8.43 39.07 -8.31
CA PHE A 13 -8.00 37.79 -7.78
C PHE A 13 -8.81 36.70 -8.48
N SER A 14 -8.28 36.19 -9.59
CA SER A 14 -8.74 34.92 -10.17
C SER A 14 -8.29 33.79 -9.25
N VAL A 15 -9.14 33.41 -8.30
CA VAL A 15 -9.00 32.15 -7.56
C VAL A 15 -9.29 31.03 -8.55
N GLY A 16 -8.21 30.51 -9.16
CA GLY A 16 -8.26 29.23 -9.85
C GLY A 16 -8.56 28.15 -8.81
N VAL A 17 -9.82 27.71 -8.74
CA VAL A 17 -10.18 26.49 -8.01
C VAL A 17 -9.57 25.34 -8.79
N PHE A 18 -8.37 24.92 -8.39
CA PHE A 18 -7.84 23.63 -8.78
C PHE A 18 -8.82 22.57 -8.26
N LEU A 19 -9.60 22.00 -9.17
CA LEU A 19 -10.31 20.74 -8.97
C LEU A 19 -9.23 19.65 -8.81
N GLN A 20 -8.63 19.52 -7.63
CA GLN A 20 -7.92 18.31 -7.26
C GLN A 20 -8.98 17.23 -7.06
N SER A 21 -9.05 16.29 -8.01
CA SER A 21 -9.85 15.08 -7.86
C SER A 21 -9.50 14.40 -6.54
N PRO A 22 -10.50 13.98 -5.73
CA PRO A 22 -10.21 13.20 -4.54
C PRO A 22 -9.58 11.87 -4.95
N ALA A 23 -8.40 11.58 -4.42
CA ALA A 23 -7.77 10.28 -4.54
C ALA A 23 -8.59 9.26 -3.75
N TYR A 24 -9.21 8.29 -4.43
CA TYR A 24 -9.94 7.21 -3.77
C TYR A 24 -8.92 6.18 -3.28
N ALA A 25 -8.67 6.15 -1.97
CA ALA A 25 -7.89 5.09 -1.34
C ALA A 25 -8.81 3.92 -1.00
N VAL A 26 -8.54 2.74 -1.56
CA VAL A 26 -9.30 1.50 -1.28
C VAL A 26 -8.42 0.53 -0.49
N THR A 27 -8.97 -0.02 0.59
CA THR A 27 -8.30 -1.03 1.42
C THR A 27 -8.46 -2.42 0.79
N VAL A 28 -7.35 -3.11 0.60
CA VAL A 28 -7.31 -4.48 0.07
C VAL A 28 -7.46 -5.49 1.20
N THR A 29 -8.22 -6.57 0.98
CA THR A 29 -8.38 -7.65 1.97
C THR A 29 -7.41 -8.79 1.75
N HIS A 30 -7.22 -9.19 0.50
CA HIS A 30 -6.27 -10.23 0.15
C HIS A 30 -5.77 -10.04 -1.29
N LEU A 31 -4.55 -10.53 -1.50
CA LEU A 31 -3.90 -10.61 -2.80
C LEU A 31 -3.83 -12.09 -3.16
N GLU A 32 -4.47 -12.45 -4.25
CA GLU A 32 -4.28 -13.75 -4.88
C GLU A 32 -3.05 -13.65 -5.77
N VAL A 33 -1.98 -14.32 -5.37
CA VAL A 33 -0.75 -14.44 -6.15
C VAL A 33 -0.94 -15.59 -7.12
N THR A 34 -0.81 -15.31 -8.42
CA THR A 34 -0.93 -16.34 -9.47
C THR A 34 0.38 -16.61 -10.17
N ARG A 35 1.30 -15.64 -10.13
CA ARG A 35 2.65 -15.80 -10.65
C ARG A 35 3.60 -14.95 -9.83
N GLY A 36 4.81 -15.45 -9.71
CA GLY A 36 5.92 -14.73 -9.15
C GLY A 36 7.23 -15.35 -9.62
N ALA A 37 8.29 -14.58 -9.49
CA ALA A 37 9.62 -14.99 -9.89
C ALA A 37 10.66 -14.26 -9.05
N VAL A 38 11.86 -14.85 -8.99
CA VAL A 38 13.03 -14.18 -8.42
C VAL A 38 14.19 -14.25 -9.38
N ASN A 39 14.89 -13.12 -9.53
CA ASN A 39 16.20 -13.07 -10.15
C ASN A 39 17.25 -12.91 -9.05
N TYR A 40 17.94 -13.99 -8.72
CA TYR A 40 18.93 -14.05 -7.67
C TYR A 40 19.98 -15.10 -8.02
N ASP A 41 21.25 -14.74 -8.09
CA ASP A 41 22.33 -15.70 -8.34
C ASP A 41 22.93 -16.16 -7.00
N GLY A 42 22.28 -17.15 -6.39
CA GLY A 42 22.73 -17.70 -5.12
C GLY A 42 22.04 -19.00 -4.74
N PRO A 43 22.43 -19.58 -3.59
CA PRO A 43 21.84 -20.82 -3.13
C PRO A 43 20.33 -20.64 -2.91
N ASN A 44 19.57 -21.69 -3.16
CA ASN A 44 18.11 -21.69 -3.03
C ASN A 44 17.33 -20.87 -4.07
N GLN A 45 17.97 -20.25 -5.09
CA GLN A 45 17.25 -19.57 -6.18
C GLN A 45 16.11 -20.43 -6.75
N ASP A 46 16.41 -21.67 -7.15
CA ASP A 46 15.41 -22.61 -7.69
C ASP A 46 14.21 -22.80 -6.77
N ALA A 47 14.45 -22.91 -5.46
CA ALA A 47 13.40 -23.20 -4.50
C ALA A 47 12.55 -21.95 -4.24
N LEU A 48 13.20 -20.78 -4.14
CA LEU A 48 12.53 -19.51 -3.96
C LEU A 48 11.69 -19.12 -5.19
N ASP A 49 12.24 -19.32 -6.40
CA ASP A 49 11.53 -19.10 -7.66
C ASP A 49 10.28 -19.99 -7.75
N ARG A 50 10.42 -21.28 -7.43
CA ARG A 50 9.28 -22.22 -7.39
C ARG A 50 8.26 -21.90 -6.29
N LEU A 51 8.67 -21.33 -5.15
CA LEU A 51 7.74 -20.90 -4.11
C LEU A 51 6.92 -19.70 -4.59
N LEU A 52 7.55 -18.73 -5.26
CA LEU A 52 6.88 -17.54 -5.79
C LEU A 52 6.02 -17.85 -7.01
N ALA A 53 6.38 -18.87 -7.79
CA ALA A 53 5.62 -19.32 -8.95
C ALA A 53 4.34 -20.10 -8.59
N GLN A 54 4.14 -20.46 -7.31
CA GLN A 54 2.93 -21.14 -6.86
C GLN A 54 1.78 -20.16 -6.65
N ASP A 55 0.57 -20.63 -6.94
CA ASP A 55 -0.65 -19.92 -6.56
C ASP A 55 -0.77 -19.87 -5.04
N GLY A 56 -1.09 -18.69 -4.51
CA GLY A 56 -1.18 -18.45 -3.08
C GLY A 56 -2.08 -17.28 -2.75
N VAL A 57 -2.55 -17.22 -1.51
CA VAL A 57 -3.38 -16.09 -1.06
C VAL A 57 -2.71 -15.41 0.11
N MET A 58 -2.31 -14.16 -0.09
CA MET A 58 -1.80 -13.30 0.96
C MET A 58 -2.94 -12.50 1.56
N GLN A 59 -3.13 -12.64 2.87
CA GLN A 59 -4.25 -12.07 3.61
C GLN A 59 -3.77 -10.84 4.34
N MET A 60 -4.38 -9.70 4.02
CA MET A 60 -4.02 -8.42 4.62
C MET A 60 -4.51 -8.36 6.08
N GLY A 61 -3.75 -7.68 6.92
CA GLY A 61 -4.07 -7.48 8.33
C GLY A 61 -3.79 -8.68 9.24
N ARG A 62 -3.26 -9.80 8.71
CA ARG A 62 -2.85 -10.94 9.55
C ARG A 62 -1.54 -11.58 9.12
N PHE A 63 -0.84 -12.18 10.08
CA PHE A 63 0.32 -13.03 9.80
C PHE A 63 -0.15 -14.41 9.31
N GLN A 64 0.63 -15.00 8.41
CA GLN A 64 0.40 -16.33 7.84
C GLN A 64 1.62 -17.20 8.10
N GLY A 65 1.39 -18.35 8.73
CA GLY A 65 2.42 -19.31 9.08
C GLY A 65 3.03 -20.05 7.90
N VAL A 66 4.02 -20.90 8.20
CA VAL A 66 4.67 -21.77 7.21
C VAL A 66 3.64 -22.67 6.53
N GLY A 67 3.59 -22.61 5.19
CA GLY A 67 2.66 -23.39 4.39
C GLY A 67 1.27 -22.77 4.19
N GLU A 68 0.98 -21.65 4.86
CA GLU A 68 -0.33 -20.97 4.72
C GLU A 68 -0.39 -20.00 3.54
N LEU A 69 0.73 -19.37 3.17
CA LEU A 69 0.80 -18.47 2.02
C LEU A 69 0.81 -19.27 0.71
N VAL A 70 1.75 -20.21 0.62
CA VAL A 70 1.95 -21.19 -0.44
C VAL A 70 2.43 -22.51 0.19
N PRO A 71 2.15 -23.66 -0.42
CA PRO A 71 2.70 -24.93 0.03
C PRO A 71 4.24 -24.92 0.13
N THR A 72 4.77 -25.55 1.17
CA THR A 72 6.21 -25.69 1.35
C THR A 72 6.82 -26.62 0.32
N ILE A 73 8.07 -26.36 -0.08
CA ILE A 73 8.84 -27.25 -0.96
C ILE A 73 9.81 -28.06 -0.11
N ASN A 74 9.79 -29.38 -0.25
CA ASN A 74 10.77 -30.27 0.39
C ASN A 74 11.79 -30.77 -0.64
N ARG A 75 13.08 -30.54 -0.39
CA ARG A 75 14.18 -30.97 -1.27
C ARG A 75 15.35 -31.47 -0.43
N SER A 76 15.80 -32.70 -0.64
CA SER A 76 17.04 -33.21 -0.04
C SER A 76 17.17 -33.00 1.48
N ASN A 77 16.10 -33.24 2.25
CA ASN A 77 16.01 -33.01 3.69
C ASN A 77 15.96 -31.54 4.13
N GLU A 78 15.70 -30.63 3.19
CA GLU A 78 15.44 -29.22 3.42
C GLU A 78 13.97 -28.89 3.14
N THR A 79 13.35 -28.10 4.02
CA THR A 79 12.02 -27.53 3.83
C THR A 79 12.14 -26.04 3.58
N HIS A 80 11.71 -25.61 2.40
CA HIS A 80 11.65 -24.23 1.97
C HIS A 80 10.23 -23.68 2.12
N ALA A 81 10.10 -22.48 2.66
CA ALA A 81 8.80 -21.87 2.92
C ALA A 81 8.81 -20.34 2.77
N LEU A 82 7.65 -19.81 2.37
CA LEU A 82 7.30 -18.40 2.48
C LEU A 82 6.22 -18.24 3.56
N PHE A 83 6.39 -17.22 4.39
CA PHE A 83 5.45 -16.92 5.46
C PHE A 83 5.58 -15.46 5.89
N THR A 84 4.62 -14.97 6.67
CA THR A 84 4.65 -13.61 7.22
C THR A 84 4.69 -13.65 8.75
N SER A 85 5.52 -12.80 9.36
CA SER A 85 5.73 -12.81 10.81
C SER A 85 6.15 -11.45 11.36
N GLY A 86 5.77 -11.18 12.60
CA GLY A 86 6.18 -10.00 13.36
C GLY A 86 7.56 -10.13 14.03
N PHE A 87 8.40 -11.10 13.66
CA PHE A 87 9.72 -11.32 14.30
C PHE A 87 10.63 -10.08 14.27
N SER A 88 10.50 -9.24 13.25
CA SER A 88 11.25 -7.98 13.10
C SER A 88 10.56 -6.77 13.75
N GLY A 89 9.41 -6.95 14.41
CA GLY A 89 8.55 -5.86 14.89
C GLY A 89 7.71 -5.20 13.79
N ALA A 90 7.77 -5.71 12.55
CA ALA A 90 6.94 -5.27 11.45
C ALA A 90 5.46 -5.63 11.66
N ALA A 91 4.57 -4.82 11.09
CA ALA A 91 3.14 -5.09 11.08
C ALA A 91 2.79 -6.26 10.14
N ALA A 92 1.58 -6.81 10.31
CA ALA A 92 1.04 -7.75 9.33
C ALA A 92 0.93 -7.09 7.94
N PRO A 93 0.97 -7.87 6.84
CA PRO A 93 0.90 -7.32 5.50
C PRO A 93 -0.32 -6.44 5.31
N SER A 94 -0.16 -5.34 4.57
CA SER A 94 -1.28 -4.45 4.25
C SER A 94 -1.15 -3.94 2.83
N ALA A 95 -2.27 -3.54 2.23
CA ALA A 95 -2.26 -2.99 0.89
C ALA A 95 -3.29 -1.88 0.74
N VAL A 96 -2.87 -0.82 0.06
CA VAL A 96 -3.70 0.35 -0.27
C VAL A 96 -3.56 0.62 -1.75
N ILE A 97 -4.69 0.86 -2.41
CA ILE A 97 -4.71 1.26 -3.82
C ILE A 97 -5.11 2.72 -3.90
N THR A 98 -4.37 3.47 -4.69
CA THR A 98 -4.70 4.85 -5.09
C THR A 98 -4.68 4.91 -6.60
N ASP A 99 -5.85 5.07 -7.21
CA ASP A 99 -6.06 5.04 -8.66
C ASP A 99 -5.52 3.75 -9.32
N SER A 100 -4.45 3.85 -10.10
CA SER A 100 -3.80 2.73 -10.81
C SER A 100 -2.51 2.25 -10.15
N VAL A 101 -2.28 2.68 -8.90
CA VAL A 101 -1.08 2.36 -8.12
C VAL A 101 -1.50 1.57 -6.89
N ILE A 102 -0.79 0.47 -6.63
CA ILE A 102 -0.93 -0.31 -5.41
C ILE A 102 0.34 -0.16 -4.57
N THR A 103 0.17 0.11 -3.28
CA THR A 103 1.25 0.08 -2.29
C THR A 103 0.96 -1.05 -1.32
N VAL A 104 1.91 -1.97 -1.19
CA VAL A 104 1.80 -3.16 -0.33
C VAL A 104 2.94 -3.14 0.68
N ASP A 105 2.61 -3.18 1.96
CA ASP A 105 3.58 -3.43 3.01
C ASP A 105 3.83 -4.94 3.14
N LEU A 106 4.99 -5.38 2.66
CA LEU A 106 5.49 -6.75 2.79
C LEU A 106 6.63 -6.83 3.82
N SER A 107 6.86 -5.82 4.66
CA SER A 107 8.00 -5.79 5.60
C SER A 107 8.09 -6.97 6.57
N SER A 108 6.98 -7.71 6.74
CA SER A 108 6.90 -8.94 7.52
C SER A 108 7.02 -10.23 6.69
N LEU A 109 7.33 -10.17 5.39
CA LEU A 109 7.51 -11.35 4.54
C LEU A 109 8.90 -11.96 4.68
N PHE A 110 8.92 -13.26 4.95
CA PHE A 110 10.14 -14.03 5.14
C PHE A 110 10.21 -15.26 4.24
N PHE A 111 11.44 -15.60 3.89
CA PHE A 111 11.82 -16.88 3.31
C PHE A 111 12.63 -17.67 4.33
N SER A 112 12.33 -18.96 4.49
CA SER A 112 13.12 -19.85 5.35
C SER A 112 13.53 -21.14 4.68
N VAL A 113 14.67 -21.65 5.14
CA VAL A 113 15.19 -22.98 4.84
C VAL A 113 15.40 -23.71 6.17
N ASN A 114 14.70 -24.82 6.35
CA ASN A 114 14.86 -25.70 7.51
C ASN A 114 15.58 -26.98 7.08
N GLN A 115 16.72 -27.28 7.72
CA GLN A 115 17.53 -28.48 7.48
C GLN A 115 17.62 -29.32 8.76
N GLY A 116 16.47 -29.72 9.31
CA GLY A 116 16.36 -30.53 10.53
C GLY A 116 16.80 -29.79 11.79
N ASN A 117 18.11 -29.61 11.98
CA ASN A 117 18.73 -28.96 13.13
C ASN A 117 19.17 -27.51 12.87
N ALA A 118 19.14 -27.06 11.62
CA ALA A 118 19.48 -25.69 11.24
C ALA A 118 18.27 -24.99 10.63
N TYR A 119 18.01 -23.76 11.06
CA TYR A 119 16.98 -22.90 10.50
C TYR A 119 17.62 -21.61 10.01
N ARG A 120 17.46 -21.32 8.72
CA ARG A 120 17.89 -20.05 8.12
C ARG A 120 16.66 -19.25 7.72
N LEU A 121 16.71 -17.96 8.00
CA LEU A 121 15.59 -17.06 7.83
C LEU A 121 16.08 -15.74 7.23
N TRP A 122 15.44 -15.32 6.15
CA TRP A 122 15.72 -14.04 5.49
C TRP A 122 14.44 -13.23 5.39
N ASN A 123 14.50 -11.97 5.82
CA ASN A 123 13.43 -11.01 5.54
C ASN A 123 13.57 -10.58 4.09
N ILE A 124 12.59 -10.91 3.26
CA ILE A 124 12.62 -10.63 1.82
C ILE A 124 11.62 -9.56 1.42
N GLY A 125 10.86 -8.99 2.36
CA GLY A 125 9.81 -8.05 2.01
C GLY A 125 10.02 -6.65 2.57
N THR A 126 9.42 -5.69 1.88
CA THR A 126 9.55 -4.25 2.12
C THR A 126 8.20 -3.59 1.83
N VAL A 127 8.10 -2.29 2.04
CA VAL A 127 7.00 -1.53 1.42
C VAL A 127 7.29 -1.42 -0.08
N VAL A 128 6.41 -2.02 -0.89
CA VAL A 128 6.53 -2.09 -2.35
C VAL A 128 5.41 -1.28 -2.98
N THR A 129 5.74 -0.58 -4.06
CA THR A 129 4.74 0.08 -4.91
C THR A 129 4.76 -0.57 -6.28
N GLY A 130 3.58 -0.76 -6.87
CA GLY A 130 3.45 -1.36 -8.18
C GLY A 130 2.22 -0.87 -8.93
N LEU A 131 1.92 -1.56 -10.02
CA LEU A 131 0.82 -1.23 -10.91
C LEU A 131 -0.43 -2.00 -10.54
N TYR A 132 -1.58 -1.34 -10.66
CA TYR A 132 -2.88 -1.94 -10.50
C TYR A 132 -3.79 -1.55 -11.66
N ASN A 133 -4.48 -2.54 -12.23
CA ASN A 133 -5.48 -2.33 -13.25
C ASN A 133 -6.88 -2.31 -12.61
N PRO A 134 -7.57 -1.16 -12.56
CA PRO A 134 -8.88 -1.06 -11.92
C PRO A 134 -9.98 -1.85 -12.64
N THR A 135 -9.79 -2.19 -13.92
CA THR A 135 -10.74 -2.95 -14.74
C THR A 135 -10.58 -4.45 -14.54
N SER A 136 -9.35 -4.99 -14.69
CA SER A 136 -9.10 -6.43 -14.54
C SER A 136 -8.82 -6.88 -13.11
N LYS A 137 -8.61 -5.93 -12.17
CA LYS A 137 -8.18 -6.17 -10.78
C LYS A 137 -6.79 -6.78 -10.65
N GLU A 138 -6.04 -6.82 -11.73
CA GLU A 138 -4.69 -7.35 -11.74
C GLU A 138 -3.72 -6.37 -11.09
N PHE A 139 -2.75 -6.90 -10.37
CA PHE A 139 -1.62 -6.14 -9.85
C PHE A 139 -0.29 -6.71 -10.33
N ALA A 140 0.73 -5.87 -10.35
CA ALA A 140 2.12 -6.27 -10.56
C ALA A 140 3.02 -5.50 -9.59
N LEU A 141 3.79 -6.23 -8.79
CA LEU A 141 4.78 -5.74 -7.84
C LEU A 141 6.17 -6.17 -8.27
N SER A 142 7.15 -5.30 -8.04
CA SER A 142 8.56 -5.66 -8.11
C SER A 142 9.35 -4.89 -7.08
N TRP A 143 10.33 -5.56 -6.45
CA TRP A 143 11.22 -4.94 -5.49
C TRP A 143 12.54 -5.69 -5.40
N ASP A 144 13.56 -4.99 -4.92
CA ASP A 144 14.88 -5.56 -4.70
C ASP A 144 15.17 -5.77 -3.22
N ARG A 145 15.95 -6.79 -2.90
CA ARG A 145 16.51 -7.04 -1.57
C ARG A 145 17.93 -7.54 -1.64
N VAL A 146 18.69 -7.22 -0.60
CA VAL A 146 20.01 -7.84 -0.40
C VAL A 146 19.81 -9.14 0.39
N PHE A 147 20.26 -10.25 -0.18
CA PHE A 147 20.51 -11.49 0.55
C PHE A 147 21.93 -11.45 1.07
N ASP A 148 22.07 -11.45 2.39
CA ASP A 148 23.35 -11.67 3.03
C ASP A 148 23.47 -13.16 3.35
N GLU A 149 24.29 -13.86 2.56
CA GLU A 149 24.63 -15.25 2.80
C GLU A 149 26.15 -15.41 2.88
N ASN A 150 26.66 -15.82 4.05
CA ASN A 150 28.06 -16.23 4.25
C ASN A 150 29.10 -15.27 3.61
N CYS A 151 28.98 -13.96 3.84
CA CYS A 151 29.87 -12.90 3.32
C CYS A 151 29.77 -12.63 1.81
N GLN A 152 28.78 -13.19 1.11
CA GLN A 152 28.43 -12.84 -0.26
C GLN A 152 27.11 -12.07 -0.24
N GLN A 153 27.17 -10.78 -0.56
CA GLN A 153 25.97 -9.97 -0.75
C GLN A 153 25.49 -10.15 -2.19
N GLY A 154 24.33 -10.78 -2.35
CA GLY A 154 23.63 -10.87 -3.63
C GLY A 154 22.38 -10.02 -3.63
N GLN A 155 22.19 -9.20 -4.67
CA GLN A 155 20.93 -8.51 -4.89
C GLN A 155 19.94 -9.48 -5.55
N ALA A 156 18.77 -9.64 -4.94
CA ALA A 156 17.66 -10.41 -5.47
C ALA A 156 16.55 -9.46 -5.90
N SER A 157 16.07 -9.61 -7.13
CA SER A 157 14.90 -8.90 -7.65
C SER A 157 13.70 -9.82 -7.65
N PHE A 158 12.63 -9.39 -7.01
CA PHE A 158 11.38 -10.12 -6.88
C PHE A 158 10.33 -9.54 -7.80
N PHE A 159 9.47 -10.43 -8.32
CA PHE A 159 8.33 -10.06 -9.14
C PHE A 159 7.14 -10.89 -8.67
N VAL A 160 6.00 -10.24 -8.44
CA VAL A 160 4.75 -10.92 -8.06
C VAL A 160 3.60 -10.25 -8.77
N ASN A 161 2.71 -11.04 -9.34
CA ASN A 161 1.50 -10.57 -9.99
C ASN A 161 0.32 -11.50 -9.70
N GLY A 162 -0.87 -10.94 -9.84
CA GLY A 162 -2.09 -11.66 -9.50
C GLY A 162 -3.29 -10.74 -9.40
N LEU A 163 -4.27 -11.12 -8.59
CA LEU A 163 -5.55 -10.43 -8.46
C LEU A 163 -5.73 -9.81 -7.08
N VAL A 164 -6.34 -8.63 -7.06
CA VAL A 164 -6.71 -7.92 -5.84
C VAL A 164 -8.17 -8.23 -5.50
N HIS A 165 -8.41 -8.58 -4.25
CA HIS A 165 -9.76 -8.77 -3.72
C HIS A 165 -10.06 -7.77 -2.60
N PHE A 166 -11.26 -7.21 -2.65
CA PHE A 166 -11.79 -6.26 -1.69
C PHE A 166 -12.90 -6.93 -0.89
N ASP A 167 -13.02 -6.61 0.40
CA ASP A 167 -14.27 -6.90 1.10
C ASP A 167 -15.33 -6.01 0.47
N SER A 168 -16.47 -6.60 0.15
CA SER A 168 -17.59 -5.94 -0.53
C SER A 168 -18.25 -4.80 0.28
N ASP A 169 -17.66 -4.34 1.40
CA ASP A 169 -18.26 -3.38 2.32
C ASP A 169 -17.56 -2.02 2.44
N VAL A 170 -16.47 -1.75 1.70
CA VAL A 170 -15.94 -0.38 1.62
C VAL A 170 -16.51 0.30 0.38
N GLN A 171 -17.75 0.77 0.50
CA GLN A 171 -18.25 1.79 -0.42
C GLN A 171 -17.27 2.96 -0.40
N PRO A 172 -16.73 3.41 -1.54
CA PRO A 172 -15.99 4.66 -1.59
C PRO A 172 -16.93 5.72 -1.04
N VAL A 173 -16.65 6.28 0.14
CA VAL A 173 -17.48 7.35 0.70
C VAL A 173 -17.22 8.57 -0.18
N PRO A 174 -18.15 8.99 -1.06
CA PRO A 174 -17.97 10.22 -1.77
C PRO A 174 -17.96 11.32 -0.70
N VAL A 175 -16.86 12.08 -0.64
CA VAL A 175 -16.73 13.26 0.22
C VAL A 175 -17.35 14.55 -0.38
N PRO A 176 -18.49 14.56 -1.13
CA PRO A 176 -19.24 15.79 -1.31
C PRO A 176 -19.96 16.23 -0.02
N ALA A 177 -20.57 15.31 0.73
CA ALA A 177 -21.50 15.69 1.80
C ALA A 177 -20.81 16.35 3.01
N ALA A 178 -19.64 15.86 3.42
CA ALA A 178 -18.91 16.45 4.55
C ALA A 178 -18.46 17.89 4.24
N ALA A 179 -17.98 18.16 3.02
CA ALA A 179 -17.62 19.51 2.60
C ALA A 179 -18.83 20.46 2.61
N TRP A 180 -20.02 20.00 2.21
CA TRP A 180 -21.26 20.75 2.32
C TRP A 180 -21.72 20.97 3.77
N LEU A 181 -21.55 19.99 4.67
CA LEU A 181 -21.89 20.14 6.09
C LEU A 181 -20.94 21.10 6.81
N PHE A 182 -19.64 21.02 6.54
CA PHE A 182 -18.66 21.98 7.06
C PHE A 182 -18.88 23.38 6.47
N GLY A 183 -19.17 23.47 5.17
CA GLY A 183 -19.48 24.74 4.49
C GLY A 183 -20.77 25.41 5.00
N SER A 184 -21.85 24.63 5.15
CA SER A 184 -23.13 25.14 5.68
C SER A 184 -23.05 25.51 7.16
N GLY A 185 -22.29 24.75 7.96
CA GLY A 185 -22.02 25.08 9.36
C GLY A 185 -21.29 26.41 9.52
N LEU A 186 -20.21 26.63 8.74
CA LEU A 186 -19.46 27.89 8.77
C LEU A 186 -20.28 29.08 8.26
N ALA A 187 -21.08 28.89 7.20
CA ALA A 187 -21.98 29.92 6.70
C ALA A 187 -23.07 30.29 7.74
N GLY A 188 -23.62 29.30 8.44
CA GLY A 188 -24.59 29.50 9.52
C GLY A 188 -24.01 30.31 10.69
N ILE A 189 -22.78 29.99 11.12
CA ILE A 189 -22.09 30.72 12.20
C ILE A 189 -21.81 32.17 11.77
N ALA A 190 -21.32 32.37 10.53
CA ALA A 190 -21.05 33.71 10.00
C ALA A 190 -22.33 34.57 9.93
N ALA A 191 -23.46 34.00 9.53
CA ALA A 191 -24.75 34.70 9.48
C ALA A 191 -25.24 35.13 10.87
N LEU A 192 -25.02 34.29 11.89
CA LEU A 192 -25.45 34.56 13.27
C LEU A 192 -24.61 35.67 13.92
N VAL A 193 -23.29 35.67 13.69
CA VAL A 193 -22.39 36.75 14.10
C VAL A 193 -22.77 38.07 13.42
N ARG A 194 -23.04 38.05 12.11
CA ARG A 194 -23.44 39.24 11.35
C ARG A 194 -24.78 39.83 11.82
N ARG A 195 -25.70 38.99 12.31
CA ARG A 195 -26.99 39.43 12.85
C ARG A 195 -26.84 40.11 14.21
N ARG A 196 -25.91 39.65 15.05
CA ARG A 196 -25.60 40.28 16.35
C ARG A 196 -24.97 41.67 16.20
N HIS A 197 -24.13 41.88 15.19
CA HIS A 197 -23.50 43.18 14.94
C HIS A 197 -24.45 44.24 14.34
N ARG A 198 -25.61 43.86 13.79
CA ARG A 198 -26.61 44.80 13.26
C ARG A 198 -27.65 45.26 14.29
N CYS A 199 -27.63 44.73 15.51
CA CYS A 199 -28.56 45.11 16.58
C CYS A 199 -27.91 46.05 17.61
N LEU A 200 -26.66 46.47 17.38
CA LEU A 200 -25.87 47.37 18.25
C LEU A 200 -25.52 48.71 17.54
N THR A 201 -26.25 49.07 16.50
CA THR A 201 -26.27 50.39 15.86
C THR A 201 -27.72 50.79 15.66
#